data_AF-A0A1X7KDF2-F1
#
_entry.id   AF-A0A1X7KDF2-F1
#
_cell.length_a   1.000
_cell.length_b   1.000
_cell.length_c   1.000
_cell.angle_alpha   90.00
_cell.angle_beta   90.00
_cell.angle_gamma   90.00
#
_symmetry.space_group_name_H-M   'P 1'
#
loop_
_entity.id
_entity.type
_entity.pdbx_description
1 polymer ?
#
loop_
_entity_poly.entity_id
_entity_poly.type
_entity_poly.pdbx_seq_one_letter_code
_entity_poly.pdbx_strand_id
1 'polypeptide(L)'
;MEAPLTLRRPANWQDFETLCKKLWGEIWNCPETKKNGRTGQEQQGVDVYGIPFGEDRYYGVQCKGKDEYTHKQFTKAEIIEEIEKAQKFQPALKKLYFATTAVKDAGIEEFIRTKNLENITKGLFEIHIFAWEDIVDLIDENRQTHDWYVKSQNFKSNKNVKITFQDGLTELVLNPKYKKTITNYKQKIVPELPYGDPLNFFYRQQQNLYATPLILSAPSYVTKVNFSYCKLYFQVHNIGLDPIEEFKLFFNFEGEVVDLKDTNIEHNRLSIIAPFISDVTLWRDNMSGKVNPKRTILVGDDSFSSDDFFIKTAPKEYEILVNWKLVSKDLKDDGTLKIVVKPDFEIMHDDVLVEDPLKANKIVEGDFEDVIIDED
;
A
#
# COMPACT_ATOMS: atom_id res chain seq x y z
N MET A 1 35.37 -4.89 13.62
CA MET A 1 34.32 -3.95 14.04
C MET A 1 33.19 -4.13 13.05
N GLU A 2 32.02 -4.56 13.54
CA GLU A 2 30.81 -4.54 12.73
C GLU A 2 30.52 -3.08 12.34
N ALA A 3 29.97 -2.86 11.15
CA ALA A 3 29.66 -1.51 10.69
C ALA A 3 28.66 -0.86 11.68
N PRO A 4 28.90 0.38 12.15
CA PRO A 4 27.99 1.01 13.09
C PRO A 4 26.62 1.15 12.42
N LEU A 5 25.59 0.61 13.07
CA LEU A 5 24.20 0.91 12.75
C LEU A 5 24.03 2.43 12.89
N THR A 6 23.87 3.14 11.79
CA THR A 6 23.63 4.58 11.83
C THR A 6 22.29 4.83 12.50
N LEU A 7 22.30 5.27 13.76
CA LEU A 7 21.09 5.68 14.47
C LEU A 7 20.40 6.79 13.68
N ARG A 8 19.10 6.61 13.42
CA ARG A 8 18.28 7.61 12.72
C ARG A 8 18.10 8.83 13.62
N ARG A 9 18.15 10.03 13.05
CA ARG A 9 17.83 11.27 13.77
C ARG A 9 16.37 11.29 14.24
N PRO A 10 16.04 11.97 15.35
CA PRO A 10 14.66 12.20 15.75
C PRO A 10 13.87 12.93 14.67
N ALA A 11 12.62 12.52 14.43
CA ALA A 11 11.77 13.06 13.37
C ALA A 11 11.26 14.49 13.65
N ASN A 12 11.21 14.89 14.92
CA ASN A 12 10.79 16.22 15.34
C ASN A 12 11.60 16.67 16.57
N TRP A 13 11.50 17.96 16.90
CA TRP A 13 12.28 18.56 17.98
C TRP A 13 11.85 18.08 19.36
N GLN A 14 10.58 17.71 19.57
CA GLN A 14 10.09 17.20 20.86
C GLN A 14 10.65 15.81 21.19
N ASP A 15 10.78 14.97 20.17
CA ASP A 15 11.42 13.66 20.30
C ASP A 15 12.91 13.84 20.59
N PHE A 16 13.56 14.84 19.97
CA PHE A 16 14.95 15.15 20.26
C PHE A 16 15.17 15.64 21.70
N GLU A 17 14.32 16.54 22.21
CA GLU A 17 14.39 16.94 23.63
C GLU A 17 14.18 15.75 24.58
N THR A 18 13.32 14.82 24.19
CA THR A 18 13.04 13.63 24.99
C THR A 18 14.24 12.68 24.99
N LEU A 19 14.90 12.50 23.84
CA LEU A 19 16.19 11.82 23.74
C LEU A 19 17.23 12.49 24.63
N CYS A 20 17.40 13.81 24.53
CA CYS A 20 18.37 14.56 25.34
C CYS A 20 18.09 14.39 26.84
N LYS A 21 16.83 14.52 27.27
CA LYS A 21 16.44 14.27 28.67
C LYS A 21 16.87 12.87 29.16
N LYS A 22 16.68 11.84 28.32
CA LYS A 22 17.08 10.46 28.66
C LYS A 22 18.59 10.30 28.72
N LEU A 23 19.28 10.75 27.68
CA LEU A 23 20.73 10.66 27.54
C LEU A 23 21.45 11.36 28.68
N TRP A 24 21.20 12.65 28.88
CA TRP A 24 21.84 13.41 29.95
C TRP A 24 21.39 12.97 31.34
N GLY A 25 20.18 12.44 31.49
CA GLY A 25 19.75 11.81 32.75
C GLY A 25 20.59 10.60 33.14
N GLU A 26 21.00 9.78 32.16
CA GLU A 26 21.91 8.65 32.39
C GLU A 26 23.36 9.11 32.59
N ILE A 27 23.87 9.99 31.73
CA ILE A 27 25.24 10.54 31.82
C ILE A 27 25.47 11.21 33.18
N TRP A 28 24.50 12.00 33.64
CA TRP A 28 24.59 12.71 34.91
C TRP A 28 24.26 11.84 36.12
N ASN A 29 23.84 10.58 35.90
CA ASN A 29 23.27 9.72 36.93
C ASN A 29 22.19 10.44 37.76
N CYS A 30 21.31 11.17 37.05
CA CYS A 30 20.29 12.06 37.62
C CYS A 30 18.91 11.70 37.05
N PRO A 31 18.17 10.78 37.71
CA PRO A 31 16.80 10.42 37.34
C PRO A 31 15.82 11.61 37.33
N GLU A 32 16.10 12.64 38.13
CA GLU A 32 15.30 13.85 38.28
C GLU A 32 15.49 14.87 37.15
N THR A 33 16.31 14.56 36.14
CA THR A 33 16.47 15.38 34.93
C THR A 33 15.12 15.64 34.27
N LYS A 34 14.83 16.90 33.97
CA LYS A 34 13.52 17.38 33.52
C LYS A 34 13.62 18.22 32.26
N LYS A 35 12.55 18.21 31.47
CA LYS A 35 12.32 19.21 30.41
C LYS A 35 11.83 20.51 31.06
N ASN A 36 12.27 21.65 30.57
CA ASN A 36 11.97 22.95 31.11
C ASN A 36 10.73 23.55 30.46
N GLY A 37 9.66 23.72 31.23
CA GLY A 37 8.41 24.32 30.73
C GLY A 37 7.70 23.53 29.63
N ARG A 38 6.64 24.13 29.08
CA ARG A 38 5.89 23.62 27.91
C ARG A 38 6.20 24.44 26.67
N THR A 39 5.88 23.91 25.49
CA THR A 39 5.97 24.63 24.22
C THR A 39 5.32 26.01 24.31
N GLY A 40 6.06 27.06 23.94
CA GLY A 40 5.58 28.45 23.95
C GLY A 40 5.76 29.20 25.27
N GLN A 41 6.36 28.60 26.30
CA GLN A 41 6.85 29.34 27.46
C GLN A 41 8.29 29.80 27.24
N GLU A 42 8.70 30.91 27.86
CA GLU A 42 10.10 31.32 27.87
C GLU A 42 10.92 30.32 28.71
N GLN A 43 11.69 29.47 28.05
CA GLN A 43 12.52 28.44 28.69
C GLN A 43 13.92 28.95 29.05
N GLN A 44 14.16 30.26 28.97
CA GLN A 44 15.43 30.92 29.28
C GLN A 44 16.63 30.23 28.61
N GLY A 45 16.49 29.74 27.37
CA GLY A 45 17.58 29.08 26.63
C GLY A 45 18.07 27.77 27.26
N VAL A 46 17.20 27.06 28.00
CA VAL A 46 17.47 25.75 28.59
C VAL A 46 16.24 24.87 28.41
N ASP A 47 16.32 23.84 27.57
CA ASP A 47 15.19 22.93 27.31
C ASP A 47 15.17 21.73 28.26
N VAL A 48 16.34 21.29 28.75
CA VAL A 48 16.50 20.21 29.73
C VAL A 48 17.42 20.66 30.85
N TYR A 49 17.11 20.33 32.09
CA TYR A 49 17.98 20.62 33.23
C TYR A 49 17.97 19.51 34.28
N GLY A 50 19.05 19.45 35.07
CA GLY A 50 19.21 18.53 36.18
C GLY A 50 20.39 18.94 37.07
N ILE A 51 20.52 18.28 38.21
CA ILE A 51 21.70 18.41 39.08
C ILE A 51 22.43 17.06 39.01
N PRO A 52 23.59 16.97 38.34
CA PRO A 52 24.31 15.71 38.25
C PRO A 52 24.68 15.13 39.61
N PHE A 53 24.83 13.80 39.66
CA PHE A 53 25.21 13.12 40.89
C PHE A 53 26.53 13.66 41.44
N GLY A 54 26.51 14.10 42.70
CA GLY A 54 27.68 14.70 43.36
C GLY A 54 27.87 16.20 43.12
N GLU A 55 26.97 16.84 42.37
CA GLU A 55 26.95 18.29 42.16
C GLU A 55 25.87 18.97 43.02
N ASP A 56 26.04 20.28 43.23
CA ASP A 56 25.10 21.13 43.97
C ASP A 56 24.47 22.25 43.11
N ARG A 57 24.82 22.29 41.83
CA ARG A 57 24.39 23.30 40.86
C ARG A 57 23.80 22.68 39.61
N TYR A 58 22.88 23.42 38.99
CA TYR A 58 22.16 22.99 37.80
C TYR A 58 23.05 22.94 36.56
N TYR A 59 22.84 21.91 35.76
CA TYR A 59 23.37 21.77 34.41
C TYR A 59 22.18 21.88 33.45
N GLY A 60 22.37 22.57 32.34
CA GLY A 60 21.33 22.80 31.33
C GLY A 60 21.73 22.23 29.98
N VAL A 61 20.75 21.80 29.19
CA VAL A 61 20.90 21.44 27.78
C VAL A 61 19.94 22.28 26.95
N GLN A 62 20.47 22.99 25.96
CA GLN A 62 19.71 23.61 24.89
C GLN A 62 19.70 22.68 23.69
N CYS A 63 18.53 22.19 23.33
CA CYS A 63 18.28 21.32 22.20
C CYS A 63 17.98 22.15 20.95
N LYS A 64 18.50 21.73 19.80
CA LYS A 64 18.12 22.27 18.50
C LYS A 64 17.96 21.16 17.47
N GLY A 65 16.71 20.89 17.09
CA GLY A 65 16.42 20.06 15.93
C GLY A 65 16.68 20.83 14.64
N LYS A 66 17.57 20.32 13.80
CA LYS A 66 17.81 20.78 12.43
C LYS A 66 17.43 19.64 11.48
N ASP A 67 16.62 19.99 10.47
CA ASP A 67 16.12 19.04 9.49
C ASP A 67 17.24 18.61 8.53
N GLU A 68 17.35 17.30 8.31
CA GLU A 68 18.31 16.65 7.42
C GLU A 68 18.23 17.20 5.99
N TYR A 69 17.04 17.53 5.51
CA TYR A 69 16.84 18.04 4.14
C TYR A 69 17.31 19.47 3.94
N THR A 70 17.51 20.22 5.03
CA THR A 70 17.81 21.65 4.95
C THR A 70 19.28 21.99 5.17
N HIS A 71 20.12 21.01 5.56
CA HIS A 71 21.52 21.18 5.96
C HIS A 71 21.76 22.39 6.88
N LYS A 72 20.74 22.79 7.66
CA LYS A 72 20.79 24.02 8.45
C LYS A 72 21.73 23.81 9.63
N GLN A 73 22.76 24.64 9.69
CA GLN A 73 23.72 24.66 10.78
C GLN A 73 23.27 25.52 11.95
N PHE A 74 23.94 25.36 13.09
CA PHE A 74 23.79 26.22 14.26
C PHE A 74 24.63 27.48 14.03
N THR A 75 24.02 28.66 14.02
CA THR A 75 24.73 29.90 13.69
C THR A 75 25.35 30.54 14.93
N LYS A 76 26.44 31.31 14.74
CA LYS A 76 27.09 32.05 15.84
C LYS A 76 26.12 33.03 16.53
N ALA A 77 25.20 33.63 15.78
CA ALA A 77 24.19 34.54 16.31
C ALA A 77 23.18 33.81 17.21
N GLU A 78 22.67 32.65 16.77
CA GLU A 78 21.79 31.80 17.59
C GLU A 78 22.50 31.38 18.89
N ILE A 79 23.77 30.98 18.82
CA ILE A 79 24.56 30.59 20.01
C ILE A 79 24.63 31.74 21.03
N ILE A 80 24.96 32.96 20.58
CA ILE A 80 25.05 34.12 21.45
C ILE A 80 23.69 34.40 22.11
N GLU A 81 22.62 34.38 21.33
CA GLU A 81 21.26 34.63 21.82
C GLU A 81 20.85 33.62 22.90
N GLU A 82 21.13 32.32 22.68
CA GLU A 82 20.80 31.29 23.67
C GLU A 82 21.69 31.37 24.93
N ILE A 83 22.96 31.76 24.81
CA ILE A 83 23.82 32.02 25.97
C ILE A 83 23.25 33.18 26.81
N GLU A 84 22.83 34.27 26.18
CA GLU A 84 22.25 35.43 26.86
C GLU A 84 20.93 35.10 27.57
N LYS A 85 20.12 34.22 26.99
CA LYS A 85 18.92 33.68 27.65
C LYS A 85 19.29 32.81 28.84
N ALA A 86 20.23 31.88 28.68
CA ALA A 86 20.65 30.95 29.74
C ALA A 86 21.30 31.65 30.95
N GLN A 87 21.89 32.83 30.77
CA GLN A 87 22.35 33.67 31.90
C GLN A 87 21.23 34.13 32.84
N LYS A 88 19.98 34.15 32.36
CA LYS A 88 18.81 34.50 33.17
C LYS A 88 18.17 33.28 33.85
N PHE A 89 18.67 32.07 33.59
CA PHE A 89 18.19 30.86 34.22
C PHE A 89 18.45 30.91 35.75
N GLN A 90 17.42 30.59 36.53
CA GLN A 90 17.48 30.65 37.99
C GLN A 90 17.03 29.32 38.62
N PRO A 91 17.81 28.75 39.57
CA PRO A 91 19.14 29.20 40.02
C PRO A 91 20.23 29.10 38.94
N ALA A 92 21.30 29.90 39.06
CA ALA A 92 22.36 29.97 38.05
C ALA A 92 22.97 28.59 37.71
N LEU A 93 23.22 28.37 36.42
CA LEU A 93 23.84 27.14 35.92
C LEU A 93 25.32 27.05 36.31
N LYS A 94 25.83 25.81 36.39
CA LYS A 94 27.27 25.50 36.36
C LYS A 94 27.75 25.19 34.94
N LYS A 95 26.94 24.50 34.14
CA LYS A 95 27.24 24.15 32.74
C LYS A 95 26.02 24.27 31.85
N LEU A 96 26.24 24.67 30.59
CA LEU A 96 25.28 24.67 29.50
C LEU A 96 25.83 23.84 28.34
N TYR A 97 25.03 22.88 27.88
CA TYR A 97 25.32 22.05 26.71
C TYR A 97 24.41 22.43 25.56
N PHE A 98 24.98 22.74 24.40
CA PHE A 98 24.24 22.82 23.16
C PHE A 98 24.19 21.43 22.50
N ALA A 99 22.99 20.87 22.36
CA ALA A 99 22.76 19.61 21.67
C ALA A 99 22.06 19.88 20.33
N THR A 100 22.62 19.38 19.22
CA THR A 100 22.03 19.61 17.89
C THR A 100 22.02 18.35 17.04
N THR A 101 20.99 18.19 16.21
CA THR A 101 20.93 17.11 15.20
C THR A 101 21.71 17.45 13.92
N ALA A 102 22.30 18.65 13.85
CA ALA A 102 23.21 19.03 12.77
C ALA A 102 24.55 18.28 12.87
N VAL A 103 25.21 18.13 11.73
CA VAL A 103 26.56 17.56 11.64
C VAL A 103 27.61 18.50 12.22
N LYS A 104 28.76 17.96 12.64
CA LYS A 104 29.89 18.74 13.17
C LYS A 104 30.31 19.90 12.27
N ASP A 105 30.59 21.05 12.90
CA ASP A 105 31.13 22.25 12.24
C ASP A 105 32.31 22.79 13.06
N ALA A 106 33.52 22.66 12.51
CA ALA A 106 34.76 23.06 13.18
C ALA A 106 34.79 24.55 13.56
N GLY A 107 34.19 25.43 12.75
CA GLY A 107 34.15 26.87 13.00
C GLY A 107 33.18 27.23 14.13
N ILE A 108 32.12 26.44 14.33
CA ILE A 108 31.22 26.57 15.47
C ILE A 108 31.85 26.01 16.75
N GLU A 109 32.53 24.86 16.69
CA GLU A 109 33.23 24.32 17.85
C GLU A 109 34.33 25.27 18.36
N GLU A 110 35.12 25.86 17.46
CA GLU A 110 36.12 26.87 17.82
C GLU A 110 35.49 28.09 18.48
N PHE A 111 34.35 28.53 17.95
CA PHE A 111 33.59 29.63 18.53
C PHE A 111 33.07 29.30 19.94
N ILE A 112 32.54 28.10 20.15
CA ILE A 112 32.10 27.62 21.48
C ILE A 112 33.27 27.57 22.46
N ARG A 113 34.43 27.05 22.06
CA ARG A 113 35.64 27.02 22.91
C ARG A 113 36.04 28.44 23.35
N THR A 114 36.01 29.40 22.43
CA THR A 114 36.32 30.81 22.74
C THR A 114 35.29 31.41 23.70
N LYS A 115 33.99 31.22 23.43
CA LYS A 115 32.91 31.71 24.28
C LYS A 115 32.91 31.08 25.68
N ASN A 116 33.26 29.81 25.78
CA ASN A 116 33.42 29.13 27.06
C ASN A 116 34.47 29.83 27.95
N LEU A 117 35.65 30.13 27.41
CA LEU A 117 36.69 30.86 28.16
C LEU A 117 36.24 32.26 28.56
N GLU A 118 35.53 32.98 27.67
CA GLU A 118 34.95 34.28 28.01
C GLU A 118 33.89 34.19 29.13
N ASN A 119 33.11 33.12 29.17
CA ASN A 119 32.06 32.94 30.19
C ASN A 119 32.66 32.57 31.55
N ILE A 120 33.62 31.63 31.55
CA ILE A 120 34.35 31.20 32.74
C ILE A 120 35.11 32.38 33.38
N THR A 121 35.78 33.22 32.58
CA THR A 121 36.51 34.39 33.10
C THR A 121 35.60 35.44 33.73
N LYS A 122 34.32 35.46 33.38
CA LYS A 122 33.26 36.28 34.01
C LYS A 122 32.61 35.62 35.23
N GLY A 123 33.05 34.41 35.62
CA GLY A 123 32.45 33.66 36.72
C GLY A 123 31.08 33.04 36.39
N LEU A 124 30.75 32.90 35.10
CA LEU A 124 29.51 32.29 34.62
C LEU A 124 29.71 30.77 34.35
N PHE A 125 28.68 30.12 33.81
CA PHE A 125 28.68 28.67 33.52
C PHE A 125 29.63 28.28 32.38
N GLU A 126 30.06 27.02 32.37
CA GLU A 126 30.78 26.45 31.22
C GLU A 126 29.85 26.23 30.02
N ILE A 127 30.38 26.34 28.81
CA ILE A 127 29.63 26.17 27.56
C ILE A 127 30.28 25.06 26.73
N HIS A 128 29.46 24.13 26.28
CA HIS A 128 29.86 22.96 25.50
C HIS A 128 28.89 22.74 24.33
N ILE A 129 29.32 22.05 23.28
CA ILE A 129 28.48 21.68 22.14
C ILE A 129 28.65 20.20 21.79
N PHE A 130 27.54 19.56 21.45
CA PHE A 130 27.46 18.18 20.98
C PHE A 130 26.66 18.16 19.68
N ALA A 131 27.35 17.85 18.58
CA ALA A 131 26.73 17.62 17.29
C ALA A 131 26.11 16.21 17.23
N TRP A 132 25.41 15.89 16.14
CA TRP A 132 24.72 14.61 16.03
C TRP A 132 25.67 13.42 16.18
N GLU A 133 26.86 13.50 15.60
CA GLU A 133 27.87 12.45 15.70
C GLU A 133 28.33 12.25 17.15
N ASP A 134 28.55 13.33 17.92
CA ASP A 134 28.89 13.20 19.34
C ASP A 134 27.75 12.60 20.15
N ILE A 135 26.50 12.97 19.83
CA ILE A 135 25.31 12.44 20.50
C ILE A 135 25.16 10.95 20.23
N VAL A 136 25.45 10.49 19.00
CA VAL A 136 25.45 9.05 18.66
C VAL A 136 26.50 8.31 19.48
N ASP A 137 27.73 8.83 19.54
CA ASP A 137 28.79 8.23 20.37
C ASP A 137 28.36 8.13 21.84
N LEU A 138 27.79 9.21 22.40
CA LEU A 138 27.26 9.21 23.76
C LEU A 138 26.11 8.19 23.95
N ILE A 139 25.20 8.05 22.97
CA ILE A 139 24.14 7.05 23.05
C ILE A 139 24.74 5.65 23.12
N ASP A 140 25.71 5.33 22.25
CA ASP A 140 26.34 4.01 22.20
C ASP A 140 27.14 3.69 23.48
N GLU A 141 27.71 4.70 24.13
CA GLU A 141 28.37 4.59 25.44
C GLU A 141 27.40 4.42 26.62
N ASN A 142 26.12 4.79 26.44
CA ASN A 142 25.10 4.80 27.48
C ASN A 142 23.99 3.78 27.24
N ARG A 143 24.20 2.56 27.75
CA ARG A 143 23.35 1.38 27.48
C ARG A 143 21.86 1.60 27.71
N GLN A 144 21.43 2.28 28.78
CA GLN A 144 19.99 2.42 29.05
C GLN A 144 19.33 3.31 27.99
N THR A 145 20.02 4.38 27.58
CA THR A 145 19.60 5.29 26.54
C THR A 145 19.65 4.63 25.17
N HIS A 146 20.72 3.90 24.84
CA HIS A 146 20.81 3.10 23.62
C HIS A 146 19.62 2.13 23.51
N ASP A 147 19.41 1.29 24.53
CA ASP A 147 18.34 0.30 24.52
C ASP A 147 16.96 0.94 24.41
N TRP A 148 16.74 2.07 25.11
CA TRP A 148 15.50 2.84 24.99
C TRP A 148 15.33 3.44 23.60
N TYR A 149 16.40 4.04 23.04
CA TYR A 149 16.33 4.76 21.78
C TYR A 149 16.11 3.81 20.60
N VAL A 150 16.89 2.72 20.50
CA VAL A 150 16.69 1.67 19.49
C VAL A 150 15.28 1.09 19.59
N LYS A 151 14.80 0.79 20.80
CA LYS A 151 13.40 0.33 20.99
C LYS A 151 12.38 1.36 20.53
N SER A 152 12.57 2.64 20.85
CA SER A 152 11.65 3.71 20.43
C SER A 152 11.62 3.94 18.93
N GLN A 153 12.75 3.76 18.23
CA GLN A 153 12.81 3.77 16.77
C GLN A 153 12.03 2.58 16.18
N ASN A 154 12.13 1.41 16.81
CA ASN A 154 11.41 0.19 16.43
C ASN A 154 9.93 0.16 16.87
N PHE A 155 9.51 1.05 17.79
CA PHE A 155 8.14 1.13 18.30
C PHE A 155 7.17 1.86 17.36
N LYS A 156 7.67 2.46 16.27
CA LYS A 156 6.84 2.77 15.10
C LYS A 156 6.58 1.46 14.34
N SER A 157 5.72 0.62 14.93
CA SER A 157 5.19 -0.64 14.38
C SER A 157 6.20 -1.47 13.57
N ASN A 158 6.84 -2.47 14.21
CA ASN A 158 7.48 -3.57 13.49
C ASN A 158 6.48 -4.40 12.65
N LYS A 159 5.17 -4.08 12.67
CA LYS A 159 4.17 -4.63 11.75
C LYS A 159 4.24 -3.83 10.44
N ASN A 160 4.45 -4.53 9.34
CA ASN A 160 4.48 -3.95 8.01
C ASN A 160 3.78 -4.94 7.07
N VAL A 161 2.96 -4.43 6.17
CA VAL A 161 2.14 -5.26 5.30
C VAL A 161 2.39 -4.91 3.84
N LYS A 162 2.44 -5.94 3.01
CA LYS A 162 2.47 -5.78 1.55
C LYS A 162 1.28 -6.50 0.96
N ILE A 163 0.52 -5.81 0.13
CA ILE A 163 -0.59 -6.40 -0.63
C ILE A 163 -0.12 -6.66 -2.05
N THR A 164 -0.45 -7.82 -2.60
CA THR A 164 -0.12 -8.22 -3.97
C THR A 164 -1.27 -8.99 -4.61
N PHE A 165 -1.16 -9.23 -5.91
CA PHE A 165 -2.03 -10.15 -6.65
C PHE A 165 -1.54 -11.59 -6.57
N GLN A 166 -2.25 -12.48 -7.26
CA GLN A 166 -2.01 -13.91 -7.34
C GLN A 166 -0.58 -14.36 -7.71
N ASP A 167 0.18 -13.52 -8.40
CA ASP A 167 1.56 -13.77 -8.83
C ASP A 167 2.61 -13.17 -7.86
N GLY A 168 2.19 -12.56 -6.75
CA GLY A 168 3.07 -11.89 -5.79
C GLY A 168 3.52 -10.49 -6.25
N LEU A 169 2.95 -9.96 -7.35
CA LEU A 169 3.27 -8.64 -7.89
C LEU A 169 2.19 -7.61 -7.52
N THR A 170 2.56 -6.33 -7.61
CA THR A 170 1.62 -5.21 -7.43
C THR A 170 0.95 -4.78 -8.73
N GLU A 171 1.34 -5.39 -9.85
CA GLU A 171 0.78 -5.18 -11.17
C GLU A 171 0.35 -6.53 -11.76
N LEU A 172 -0.87 -6.59 -12.30
CA LEU A 172 -1.43 -7.80 -12.90
C LEU A 172 -1.98 -7.50 -14.29
N VAL A 173 -1.71 -8.38 -15.25
CA VAL A 173 -2.29 -8.30 -16.60
C VAL A 173 -3.51 -9.21 -16.69
N LEU A 174 -4.66 -8.66 -17.09
CA LEU A 174 -5.89 -9.40 -17.32
C LEU A 174 -6.18 -9.52 -18.81
N ASN A 175 -6.51 -10.74 -19.26
CA ASN A 175 -6.87 -11.03 -20.64
C ASN A 175 -8.32 -11.52 -20.74
N PRO A 176 -9.32 -10.63 -20.59
CA PRO A 176 -10.73 -11.00 -20.72
C PRO A 176 -11.03 -11.39 -22.17
N LYS A 177 -11.83 -12.44 -22.37
CA LYS A 177 -12.20 -12.89 -23.71
C LYS A 177 -13.52 -12.28 -24.16
N TYR A 178 -13.52 -11.72 -25.36
CA TYR A 178 -14.70 -11.18 -26.03
C TYR A 178 -14.79 -11.72 -27.45
N LYS A 179 -16.01 -11.88 -27.96
CA LYS A 179 -16.23 -12.26 -29.37
C LYS A 179 -16.90 -11.12 -30.13
N LYS A 180 -16.61 -11.02 -31.42
CA LYS A 180 -17.25 -10.08 -32.33
C LYS A 180 -17.64 -10.81 -33.61
N THR A 181 -18.91 -10.71 -33.97
CA THR A 181 -19.43 -11.33 -35.21
C THR A 181 -19.42 -10.31 -36.33
N ILE A 182 -18.80 -10.65 -37.46
CA ILE A 182 -18.80 -9.89 -38.71
C ILE A 182 -19.71 -10.62 -39.70
N THR A 183 -20.84 -10.01 -40.02
CA THR A 183 -21.80 -10.57 -40.97
C THR A 183 -21.48 -10.07 -42.38
N ASN A 184 -21.13 -11.01 -43.26
CA ASN A 184 -20.93 -10.77 -44.68
C ASN A 184 -22.20 -11.12 -45.44
N TYR A 185 -22.83 -10.13 -46.05
CA TYR A 185 -23.98 -10.37 -46.91
C TYR A 185 -23.50 -10.74 -48.31
N LYS A 186 -23.68 -12.00 -48.72
CA LYS A 186 -23.27 -12.50 -50.04
C LYS A 186 -24.48 -12.66 -50.94
N GLN A 187 -24.32 -12.38 -52.24
CA GLN A 187 -25.41 -12.58 -53.21
C GLN A 187 -25.72 -14.07 -53.30
N LYS A 188 -27.00 -14.42 -53.14
CA LYS A 188 -27.48 -15.77 -53.42
C LYS A 188 -27.38 -16.03 -54.92
N ILE A 189 -26.43 -16.87 -55.33
CA ILE A 189 -26.33 -17.35 -56.71
C ILE A 189 -27.37 -18.47 -56.86
N VAL A 190 -28.43 -18.24 -57.63
CA VAL A 190 -29.38 -19.28 -58.02
C VAL A 190 -28.81 -19.97 -59.27
N PRO A 191 -28.44 -21.27 -59.21
CA PRO A 191 -28.08 -22.00 -60.41
C PRO A 191 -29.31 -22.12 -61.31
N GLU A 192 -29.17 -21.86 -62.61
CA GLU A 192 -30.23 -22.20 -63.58
C GLU A 192 -30.51 -23.70 -63.51
N LEU A 193 -31.73 -24.07 -63.09
CA LEU A 193 -32.19 -25.45 -63.15
C LEU A 193 -32.44 -25.82 -64.61
N PRO A 194 -31.89 -26.92 -65.15
CA PRO A 194 -32.37 -27.46 -66.40
C PRO A 194 -33.84 -27.87 -66.21
N TYR A 195 -34.68 -27.40 -67.12
CA TYR A 195 -36.12 -27.55 -67.10
C TYR A 195 -36.51 -29.05 -67.14
N GLY A 196 -37.11 -29.54 -66.06
CA GLY A 196 -38.01 -30.71 -66.06
C GLY A 196 -37.41 -32.05 -65.63
N ASP A 197 -37.68 -32.46 -64.39
CA ASP A 197 -37.94 -33.87 -64.08
C ASP A 197 -38.99 -33.98 -62.95
N PRO A 198 -40.25 -34.39 -63.25
CA PRO A 198 -41.32 -34.58 -62.27
C PRO A 198 -41.04 -35.64 -61.20
N LEU A 199 -40.03 -36.51 -61.39
CA LEU A 199 -39.70 -37.58 -60.43
C LEU A 199 -39.04 -37.07 -59.16
N ASN A 200 -38.40 -35.91 -59.18
CA ASN A 200 -37.66 -35.36 -58.04
C ASN A 200 -38.57 -34.77 -56.94
N PHE A 201 -39.84 -34.50 -57.28
CA PHE A 201 -40.85 -34.01 -56.33
C PHE A 201 -41.39 -35.15 -55.46
N PHE A 202 -41.48 -36.37 -56.00
CA PHE A 202 -41.97 -37.54 -55.27
C PHE A 202 -40.94 -38.13 -54.29
N TYR A 203 -39.64 -38.04 -54.59
CA TYR A 203 -38.58 -38.47 -53.66
C TYR A 203 -38.45 -37.58 -52.42
N ARG A 204 -38.80 -36.28 -52.50
CA ARG A 204 -38.81 -35.39 -51.33
C ARG A 204 -40.03 -35.56 -50.42
N GLN A 205 -41.13 -36.13 -50.91
CA GLN A 205 -42.34 -36.32 -50.09
C GLN A 205 -42.32 -37.64 -49.30
N GLN A 206 -41.55 -38.65 -49.72
CA GLN A 206 -41.44 -39.94 -49.00
C GLN A 206 -40.38 -39.99 -47.90
N GLN A 207 -39.43 -39.03 -47.84
CA GLN A 207 -38.43 -38.99 -46.76
C GLN A 207 -38.85 -38.21 -45.51
N ASN A 208 -39.99 -37.53 -45.52
CA ASN A 208 -40.48 -36.72 -44.38
C ASN A 208 -41.44 -37.45 -43.42
N LEU A 209 -41.57 -38.78 -43.51
CA LEU A 209 -42.51 -39.54 -42.67
C LEU A 209 -41.89 -40.57 -41.72
N TYR A 210 -40.57 -40.74 -41.71
CA TYR A 210 -39.91 -41.62 -40.74
C TYR A 210 -38.55 -41.07 -40.31
N ALA A 211 -38.53 -40.36 -39.17
CA ALA A 211 -37.48 -40.33 -38.15
C ALA A 211 -37.39 -38.96 -37.45
N THR A 212 -38.32 -38.68 -36.54
CA THR A 212 -37.96 -37.98 -35.31
C THR A 212 -38.13 -38.98 -34.17
N PRO A 213 -37.05 -39.64 -33.71
CA PRO A 213 -37.10 -40.16 -32.36
C PRO A 213 -37.23 -38.93 -31.45
N LEU A 214 -38.33 -38.87 -30.70
CA LEU A 214 -38.40 -38.05 -29.49
C LEU A 214 -37.37 -38.63 -28.52
N ILE A 215 -36.10 -38.25 -28.71
CA ILE A 215 -35.10 -38.41 -27.68
C ILE A 215 -35.52 -37.40 -26.61
N LEU A 216 -36.18 -37.89 -25.56
CA LEU A 216 -36.12 -37.20 -24.28
C LEU A 216 -34.66 -37.23 -23.86
N SER A 217 -33.89 -36.23 -24.30
CA SER A 217 -32.59 -35.96 -23.72
C SER A 217 -32.86 -35.66 -22.25
N ALA A 218 -32.34 -36.50 -21.37
CA ALA A 218 -32.24 -36.16 -19.95
C ALA A 218 -31.62 -34.75 -19.88
N PRO A 219 -32.13 -33.84 -19.04
CA PRO A 219 -31.57 -32.50 -18.96
C PRO A 219 -30.11 -32.60 -18.52
N SER A 220 -29.18 -32.42 -19.46
CA SER A 220 -27.76 -32.33 -19.15
C SER A 220 -27.54 -31.14 -18.23
N TYR A 221 -26.72 -31.34 -17.19
CA TYR A 221 -26.26 -30.27 -16.31
C TYR A 221 -25.23 -29.42 -17.06
N VAL A 222 -25.68 -28.63 -18.03
CA VAL A 222 -24.76 -27.77 -18.77
C VAL A 222 -24.35 -26.62 -17.86
N THR A 223 -23.07 -26.57 -17.54
CA THR A 223 -22.46 -25.51 -16.74
C THR A 223 -21.90 -24.47 -17.69
N LYS A 224 -22.31 -23.20 -17.56
CA LYS A 224 -21.85 -22.13 -18.45
C LYS A 224 -20.73 -21.35 -17.79
N VAL A 225 -19.57 -21.27 -18.44
CA VAL A 225 -18.43 -20.49 -17.95
C VAL A 225 -18.27 -19.25 -18.80
N ASN A 226 -18.31 -18.07 -18.17
CA ASN A 226 -18.10 -16.79 -18.83
C ASN A 226 -16.62 -16.36 -18.74
N PHE A 227 -15.93 -16.33 -19.88
CA PHE A 227 -14.50 -15.98 -19.99
C PHE A 227 -14.24 -14.47 -20.10
N SER A 228 -15.27 -13.64 -20.13
CA SER A 228 -15.15 -12.19 -19.99
C SER A 228 -14.90 -11.78 -18.53
N TYR A 229 -15.19 -12.67 -17.58
CA TYR A 229 -14.85 -12.51 -16.17
C TYR A 229 -13.47 -13.07 -15.87
N CYS A 230 -12.57 -12.20 -15.44
CA CYS A 230 -11.23 -12.57 -15.03
C CYS A 230 -11.17 -12.87 -13.54
N LYS A 231 -10.47 -13.94 -13.17
CA LYS A 231 -10.27 -14.38 -11.79
C LYS A 231 -9.22 -13.52 -11.08
N LEU A 232 -9.49 -13.16 -9.83
CA LEU A 232 -8.64 -12.38 -8.94
C LEU A 232 -8.70 -12.91 -7.51
N TYR A 233 -7.58 -12.80 -6.79
CA TYR A 233 -7.53 -12.84 -5.33
C TYR A 233 -6.39 -11.94 -4.85
N PHE A 234 -6.49 -11.48 -3.60
CA PHE A 234 -5.44 -10.68 -2.97
C PHE A 234 -4.57 -11.54 -2.08
N GLN A 235 -3.27 -11.27 -2.06
CA GLN A 235 -2.36 -11.77 -1.07
C GLN A 235 -1.97 -10.66 -0.09
N VAL A 236 -2.06 -10.96 1.20
CA VAL A 236 -1.66 -10.09 2.30
C VAL A 236 -0.42 -10.70 2.94
N HIS A 237 0.73 -10.05 2.78
CA HIS A 237 2.00 -10.51 3.32
C HIS A 237 2.37 -9.69 4.55
N ASN A 238 2.60 -10.35 5.69
CA ASN A 238 3.20 -9.67 6.84
C ASN A 238 4.72 -9.68 6.67
N ILE A 239 5.27 -8.56 6.21
CA ILE A 239 6.72 -8.35 6.07
C ILE A 239 7.34 -7.74 7.34
N GLY A 240 6.53 -7.61 8.39
CA GLY A 240 6.94 -7.20 9.73
C GLY A 240 7.32 -8.38 10.62
N LEU A 241 7.95 -8.09 11.74
CA LEU A 241 8.33 -9.10 12.74
C LEU A 241 7.15 -9.45 13.66
N ASP A 242 6.30 -8.47 13.95
CA ASP A 242 5.18 -8.64 14.88
C ASP A 242 3.94 -9.18 14.16
N PRO A 243 3.13 -10.03 14.83
CA PRO A 243 1.89 -10.52 14.25
C PRO A 243 0.85 -9.41 14.04
N ILE A 244 0.12 -9.51 12.94
CA ILE A 244 -1.04 -8.66 12.64
C ILE A 244 -2.30 -9.41 13.09
N GLU A 245 -3.07 -8.80 13.99
CA GLU A 245 -4.28 -9.37 14.58
C GLU A 245 -5.54 -8.61 14.12
N GLU A 246 -6.61 -9.36 13.89
CA GLU A 246 -7.95 -8.86 13.52
C GLU A 246 -7.95 -7.98 12.28
N PHE A 247 -7.15 -8.34 11.26
CA PHE A 247 -7.04 -7.55 10.05
C PHE A 247 -8.23 -7.75 9.09
N LYS A 248 -8.54 -6.67 8.36
CA LYS A 248 -9.52 -6.59 7.28
C LYS A 248 -8.89 -5.78 6.15
N LEU A 249 -9.08 -6.23 4.91
CA LEU A 249 -8.64 -5.50 3.73
C LEU A 249 -9.86 -4.93 3.03
N PHE A 250 -9.92 -3.61 2.88
CA PHE A 250 -10.91 -2.95 2.04
C PHE A 250 -10.26 -2.60 0.71
N PHE A 251 -11.00 -2.68 -0.39
CA PHE A 251 -10.50 -2.31 -1.70
C PHE A 251 -11.59 -1.62 -2.53
N ASN A 252 -11.17 -0.75 -3.44
CA ASN A 252 -12.02 -0.14 -4.45
C ASN A 252 -11.28 -0.08 -5.79
N PHE A 253 -12.03 -0.24 -6.88
CA PHE A 253 -11.50 -0.13 -8.23
C PHE A 253 -11.76 1.27 -8.79
N GLU A 254 -10.69 1.97 -9.15
CA GLU A 254 -10.74 3.21 -9.93
C GLU A 254 -10.44 2.90 -11.39
N GLY A 255 -11.48 2.94 -12.21
CA GLY A 255 -11.41 2.65 -13.63
C GLY A 255 -12.74 2.11 -14.18
N GLU A 256 -12.72 1.66 -15.42
CA GLU A 256 -13.91 1.12 -16.09
C GLU A 256 -14.13 -0.35 -15.72
N VAL A 257 -14.65 -0.62 -14.52
CA VAL A 257 -15.10 -1.95 -14.12
C VAL A 257 -16.59 -2.09 -14.43
N VAL A 258 -16.94 -3.14 -15.16
CA VAL A 258 -18.31 -3.38 -15.61
C VAL A 258 -19.12 -4.13 -14.54
N ASP A 259 -18.53 -5.17 -13.94
CA ASP A 259 -19.21 -6.00 -12.93
C ASP A 259 -18.22 -6.75 -12.03
N LEU A 260 -18.71 -7.18 -10.86
CA LEU A 260 -18.01 -8.00 -9.88
C LEU A 260 -18.89 -9.19 -9.46
N LYS A 261 -18.33 -10.40 -9.46
CA LYS A 261 -19.03 -11.64 -9.07
C LYS A 261 -18.14 -12.55 -8.22
N ASP A 262 -18.76 -13.38 -7.39
CA ASP A 262 -18.07 -14.43 -6.64
C ASP A 262 -17.69 -15.63 -7.53
N THR A 263 -18.35 -15.79 -8.68
CA THR A 263 -18.08 -16.86 -9.65
C THR A 263 -18.36 -16.39 -11.08
N ASN A 264 -17.63 -16.93 -12.06
CA ASN A 264 -17.90 -16.78 -13.49
C ASN A 264 -18.75 -17.92 -14.08
N ILE A 265 -19.27 -18.80 -13.21
CA ILE A 265 -20.04 -19.98 -13.59
C ILE A 265 -21.54 -19.74 -13.38
N GLU A 266 -22.34 -20.06 -14.39
CA GLU A 266 -23.80 -20.05 -14.34
C GLU A 266 -24.35 -21.47 -14.43
N HIS A 267 -25.16 -21.86 -13.44
CA HIS A 267 -25.83 -23.16 -13.40
C HIS A 267 -27.28 -23.05 -13.89
N ASN A 268 -27.70 -23.95 -14.77
CA ASN A 268 -29.01 -23.88 -15.43
C ASN A 268 -30.19 -24.39 -14.56
N ARG A 269 -29.96 -24.91 -13.33
CA ARG A 269 -31.00 -25.35 -12.36
C ARG A 269 -30.53 -25.25 -10.90
N LEU A 270 -31.47 -25.31 -9.95
CA LEU A 270 -31.30 -25.27 -8.48
C LEU A 270 -30.28 -26.30 -7.96
N SER A 271 -29.00 -25.94 -7.98
CA SER A 271 -27.94 -26.65 -7.28
C SER A 271 -28.12 -26.41 -5.77
N ILE A 272 -28.34 -27.47 -4.98
CA ILE A 272 -28.27 -27.39 -3.51
C ILE A 272 -26.80 -27.46 -3.13
N ILE A 273 -26.08 -26.37 -3.37
CA ILE A 273 -24.72 -26.19 -2.87
C ILE A 273 -24.85 -25.50 -1.52
N ALA A 274 -24.29 -26.09 -0.46
CA ALA A 274 -24.23 -25.44 0.84
C ALA A 274 -23.60 -24.05 0.66
N PRO A 275 -24.16 -22.98 1.26
CA PRO A 275 -23.66 -21.63 1.04
C PRO A 275 -22.19 -21.55 1.47
N PHE A 276 -21.29 -21.45 0.50
CA PHE A 276 -19.89 -21.19 0.76
C PHE A 276 -19.77 -19.75 1.28
N ILE A 277 -19.36 -19.60 2.53
CA ILE A 277 -19.12 -18.28 3.12
C ILE A 277 -17.72 -17.87 2.69
N SER A 278 -17.66 -17.07 1.62
CA SER A 278 -16.43 -16.44 1.15
C SER A 278 -15.90 -15.47 2.19
N ASP A 279 -14.58 -15.34 2.30
CA ASP A 279 -13.96 -14.24 3.03
C ASP A 279 -14.02 -12.90 2.27
N VAL A 280 -14.40 -12.91 0.99
CA VAL A 280 -14.61 -11.72 0.18
C VAL A 280 -16.08 -11.31 0.19
N THR A 281 -16.33 -10.01 0.38
CA THR A 281 -17.64 -9.38 0.19
C THR A 281 -17.51 -8.31 -0.88
N LEU A 282 -18.36 -8.36 -1.91
CA LEU A 282 -18.33 -7.43 -3.04
C LEU A 282 -19.55 -6.49 -3.01
N TRP A 283 -19.31 -5.24 -3.39
CA TRP A 283 -20.32 -4.20 -3.55
C TRP A 283 -20.27 -3.68 -5.00
N ARG A 284 -21.28 -4.07 -5.79
CA ARG A 284 -21.36 -3.72 -7.21
C ARG A 284 -21.67 -2.25 -7.47
N ASP A 285 -22.39 -1.59 -6.56
CA ASP A 285 -22.83 -0.19 -6.76
C ASP A 285 -21.67 0.79 -6.86
N ASN A 286 -20.56 0.51 -6.19
CA ASN A 286 -19.38 1.36 -6.13
C ASN A 286 -18.09 0.62 -6.51
N MET A 287 -18.21 -0.57 -7.12
CA MET A 287 -17.09 -1.43 -7.53
C MET A 287 -16.03 -1.56 -6.44
N SER A 288 -16.46 -1.96 -5.24
CA SER A 288 -15.59 -2.09 -4.08
C SER A 288 -15.84 -3.42 -3.38
N GLY A 289 -14.99 -3.73 -2.41
CA GLY A 289 -15.15 -4.94 -1.62
C GLY A 289 -14.33 -4.92 -0.35
N LYS A 290 -14.50 -5.99 0.41
CA LYS A 290 -13.77 -6.22 1.65
C LYS A 290 -13.44 -7.69 1.77
N VAL A 291 -12.19 -7.97 2.10
CA VAL A 291 -11.72 -9.27 2.57
C VAL A 291 -11.75 -9.29 4.09
N ASN A 292 -12.44 -10.28 4.64
CA ASN A 292 -12.58 -10.54 6.06
C ASN A 292 -12.13 -11.98 6.37
N PRO A 293 -10.82 -12.19 6.59
CA PRO A 293 -10.22 -13.49 6.80
C PRO A 293 -10.90 -14.28 7.92
N LYS A 294 -11.05 -15.59 7.71
CA LYS A 294 -11.51 -16.53 8.77
C LYS A 294 -10.46 -16.68 9.87
N ARG A 295 -9.17 -16.63 9.52
CA ARG A 295 -8.04 -16.58 10.44
C ARG A 295 -7.64 -15.13 10.67
N THR A 296 -7.78 -14.66 11.91
CA THR A 296 -7.57 -13.24 12.23
C THR A 296 -6.14 -12.90 12.60
N ILE A 297 -5.22 -13.87 12.69
CA ILE A 297 -3.82 -13.63 13.08
C ILE A 297 -2.92 -14.02 11.92
N LEU A 298 -2.06 -13.09 11.51
CA LEU A 298 -1.02 -13.28 10.49
C LEU A 298 0.35 -13.02 11.13
N VAL A 299 1.14 -14.07 11.35
CA VAL A 299 2.46 -13.96 11.98
C VAL A 299 3.49 -13.34 11.04
N GLY A 300 4.63 -12.89 11.56
CA GLY A 300 5.69 -12.31 10.75
C GLY A 300 6.22 -13.30 9.71
N ASP A 301 6.58 -12.79 8.53
CA ASP A 301 7.02 -13.53 7.34
C ASP A 301 6.00 -14.53 6.76
N ASP A 302 4.74 -14.49 7.21
CA ASP A 302 3.65 -15.33 6.69
C ASP A 302 2.72 -14.55 5.74
N SER A 303 1.89 -15.28 4.99
CA SER A 303 1.00 -14.73 3.98
C SER A 303 -0.41 -15.32 4.04
N PHE A 304 -1.40 -14.47 3.82
CA PHE A 304 -2.80 -14.85 3.69
C PHE A 304 -3.25 -14.62 2.24
N SER A 305 -3.99 -15.56 1.66
CA SER A 305 -4.64 -15.41 0.35
C SER A 305 -6.16 -15.37 0.56
N SER A 306 -6.83 -14.40 -0.05
CA SER A 306 -8.29 -14.33 -0.05
C SER A 306 -8.91 -15.43 -0.90
N ASP A 307 -10.21 -15.65 -0.74
CA ASP A 307 -10.99 -16.43 -1.70
C ASP A 307 -11.00 -15.74 -3.08
N ASP A 308 -11.19 -16.54 -4.12
CA ASP A 308 -11.27 -16.07 -5.50
C ASP A 308 -12.54 -15.25 -5.71
N PHE A 309 -12.42 -14.18 -6.50
CA PHE A 309 -13.54 -13.43 -7.04
C PHE A 309 -13.25 -13.04 -8.49
N PHE A 310 -14.27 -12.52 -9.17
CA PHE A 310 -14.22 -12.30 -10.60
C PHE A 310 -14.60 -10.87 -10.97
N ILE A 311 -13.82 -10.28 -11.87
CA ILE A 311 -14.01 -8.94 -12.39
C ILE A 311 -14.33 -8.99 -13.89
N LYS A 312 -15.33 -8.21 -14.31
CA LYS A 312 -15.62 -7.95 -15.72
C LYS A 312 -15.16 -6.56 -16.09
N THR A 313 -14.43 -6.45 -17.20
CA THR A 313 -13.81 -5.22 -17.69
C THR A 313 -14.35 -4.83 -19.07
N ALA A 314 -14.25 -3.59 -19.50
CA ALA A 314 -14.66 -3.20 -20.84
C ALA A 314 -13.78 -3.88 -21.92
N PRO A 315 -14.30 -4.13 -23.15
CA PRO A 315 -13.57 -4.74 -24.25
C PRO A 315 -12.60 -3.74 -24.91
N LYS A 316 -11.69 -3.16 -24.13
CA LYS A 316 -10.61 -2.26 -24.60
C LYS A 316 -9.36 -2.38 -23.73
N GLU A 317 -8.24 -1.86 -24.21
CA GLU A 317 -7.00 -1.80 -23.42
C GLU A 317 -6.96 -0.54 -22.54
N TYR A 318 -6.69 -0.71 -21.24
CA TYR A 318 -6.60 0.37 -20.26
C TYR A 318 -6.03 -0.14 -18.94
N GLU A 319 -5.83 0.78 -18.00
CA GLU A 319 -5.34 0.49 -16.66
C GLU A 319 -6.43 0.74 -15.62
N ILE A 320 -6.51 -0.11 -14.60
CA ILE A 320 -7.39 0.04 -13.44
C ILE A 320 -6.49 0.15 -12.21
N LEU A 321 -6.76 1.13 -11.36
CA LEU A 321 -6.10 1.27 -10.07
C LEU A 321 -6.95 0.61 -8.99
N VAL A 322 -6.33 -0.16 -8.12
CA VAL A 322 -7.00 -0.83 -7.00
C VAL A 322 -6.49 -0.20 -5.72
N ASN A 323 -7.27 0.74 -5.18
CA ASN A 323 -6.93 1.37 -3.91
C ASN A 323 -7.37 0.46 -2.77
N TRP A 324 -6.42 0.09 -1.92
CA TRP A 324 -6.66 -0.79 -0.79
C TRP A 324 -6.35 -0.09 0.52
N LYS A 325 -7.05 -0.53 1.57
CA LYS A 325 -6.85 -0.07 2.94
C LYS A 325 -6.95 -1.25 3.88
N LEU A 326 -5.85 -1.54 4.57
CA LEU A 326 -5.80 -2.56 5.60
C LEU A 326 -6.05 -1.92 6.97
N VAL A 327 -6.96 -2.51 7.72
CA VAL A 327 -7.25 -2.11 9.11
C VAL A 327 -7.14 -3.34 9.98
N SER A 328 -6.32 -3.26 11.02
CA SER A 328 -6.17 -4.28 12.05
C SER A 328 -6.29 -3.65 13.44
N LYS A 329 -6.07 -4.42 14.49
CA LYS A 329 -6.09 -3.96 15.89
C LYS A 329 -5.13 -2.78 16.14
N ASP A 330 -3.90 -2.87 15.63
CA ASP A 330 -2.82 -1.88 15.90
C ASP A 330 -2.11 -1.35 14.64
N LEU A 331 -2.48 -1.80 13.45
CA LEU A 331 -1.92 -1.36 12.16
C LEU A 331 -3.04 -0.86 11.25
N LYS A 332 -2.82 0.31 10.65
CA LYS A 332 -3.61 0.85 9.55
C LYS A 332 -2.65 1.23 8.44
N ASP A 333 -2.88 0.70 7.26
CA ASP A 333 -2.05 0.97 6.09
C ASP A 333 -2.92 1.05 4.84
N ASP A 334 -2.44 1.72 3.82
CA ASP A 334 -3.14 1.89 2.56
C ASP A 334 -2.16 2.02 1.38
N GLY A 335 -2.67 1.76 0.19
CA GLY A 335 -1.87 1.83 -1.02
C GLY A 335 -2.68 1.50 -2.25
N THR A 336 -1.98 1.32 -3.36
CA THR A 336 -2.59 1.10 -4.67
C THR A 336 -1.91 -0.05 -5.39
N LEU A 337 -2.71 -0.92 -6.00
CA LEU A 337 -2.25 -1.92 -6.97
C LEU A 337 -2.69 -1.51 -8.37
N LYS A 338 -2.09 -2.12 -9.40
CA LYS A 338 -2.36 -1.80 -10.79
C LYS A 338 -2.82 -3.02 -11.57
N ILE A 339 -3.87 -2.88 -12.35
CA ILE A 339 -4.32 -3.90 -13.29
C ILE A 339 -4.22 -3.35 -14.70
N VAL A 340 -3.58 -4.08 -15.61
CA VAL A 340 -3.51 -3.77 -17.03
C VAL A 340 -4.45 -4.71 -17.78
N VAL A 341 -5.47 -4.16 -18.42
CA VAL A 341 -6.46 -4.93 -19.17
C VAL A 341 -6.02 -5.03 -20.63
N LYS A 342 -5.89 -6.26 -21.14
CA LYS A 342 -5.56 -6.58 -22.53
C LYS A 342 -6.53 -7.62 -23.08
N PRO A 343 -7.69 -7.20 -23.60
CA PRO A 343 -8.71 -8.14 -24.05
C PRO A 343 -8.26 -8.98 -25.24
N ASP A 344 -8.64 -10.26 -25.22
CA ASP A 344 -8.48 -11.18 -26.34
C ASP A 344 -9.79 -11.21 -27.15
N PHE A 345 -9.69 -10.93 -28.45
CA PHE A 345 -10.84 -10.84 -29.35
C PHE A 345 -10.95 -12.05 -30.28
N GLU A 346 -12.08 -12.76 -30.20
CA GLU A 346 -12.46 -13.81 -31.14
C GLU A 346 -13.36 -13.23 -32.23
N ILE A 347 -12.83 -13.10 -33.45
CA ILE A 347 -13.60 -12.60 -34.61
C ILE A 347 -14.25 -13.77 -35.33
N MET A 348 -15.58 -13.79 -35.36
CA MET A 348 -16.36 -14.77 -36.11
C MET A 348 -16.90 -14.14 -37.39
N HIS A 349 -16.96 -14.93 -38.47
CA HIS A 349 -17.57 -14.52 -39.72
C HIS A 349 -18.84 -15.32 -39.99
N ASP A 350 -19.95 -14.63 -40.22
CA ASP A 350 -21.21 -15.24 -40.64
C ASP A 350 -21.56 -14.79 -42.07
N ASP A 351 -21.92 -15.74 -42.92
CA ASP A 351 -22.25 -15.46 -44.32
C ASP A 351 -23.76 -15.57 -44.52
N VAL A 352 -24.41 -14.41 -44.69
CA VAL A 352 -25.86 -14.36 -44.94
C VAL A 352 -26.11 -14.17 -46.42
N LEU A 353 -26.78 -15.15 -47.04
CA LEU A 353 -27.16 -15.08 -48.45
C LEU A 353 -28.38 -14.17 -48.63
N VAL A 354 -28.24 -13.12 -49.43
CA VAL A 354 -29.30 -12.16 -49.74
C VAL A 354 -29.69 -12.21 -51.22
N GLU A 355 -30.99 -12.04 -51.47
CA GLU A 355 -31.57 -12.01 -52.82
C GLU A 355 -31.48 -10.60 -53.45
N ASP A 356 -31.51 -9.56 -52.62
CA ASP A 356 -31.42 -8.16 -53.02
C ASP A 356 -29.97 -7.74 -53.34
N PRO A 357 -29.63 -7.40 -54.60
CA PRO A 357 -28.28 -7.02 -55.02
C PRO A 357 -27.74 -5.75 -54.34
N LEU A 358 -28.63 -4.88 -53.84
CA LEU A 358 -28.23 -3.66 -53.12
C LEU A 358 -27.79 -3.93 -51.67
N LYS A 359 -28.11 -5.12 -51.15
CA LYS A 359 -27.70 -5.58 -49.81
C LYS A 359 -26.52 -6.56 -49.88
N ALA A 360 -26.19 -7.07 -51.06
CA ALA A 360 -25.02 -7.91 -51.28
C ALA A 360 -23.72 -7.11 -51.17
N ASN A 361 -22.65 -7.79 -50.74
CA ASN A 361 -21.32 -7.25 -50.46
C ASN A 361 -21.28 -6.23 -49.31
N LYS A 362 -22.33 -6.16 -48.48
CA LYS A 362 -22.30 -5.38 -47.24
C LYS A 362 -21.59 -6.17 -46.14
N ILE A 363 -20.69 -5.52 -45.43
CA ILE A 363 -20.08 -6.02 -44.20
C ILE A 363 -20.72 -5.25 -43.04
N VAL A 364 -21.28 -5.97 -42.08
CA VAL A 364 -21.81 -5.37 -40.84
C VAL A 364 -21.04 -5.96 -39.66
N GLU A 365 -20.42 -5.08 -38.90
CA GLU A 365 -19.73 -5.43 -37.66
C GLU A 365 -20.75 -5.39 -36.50
N GLY A 366 -20.87 -6.50 -35.76
CA GLY A 366 -21.64 -6.55 -34.52
C GLY A 366 -20.89 -5.94 -33.34
N ASP A 367 -21.60 -5.79 -32.22
CA ASP A 367 -21.01 -5.37 -30.94
C ASP A 367 -20.16 -6.50 -30.33
N PHE A 368 -19.30 -6.16 -29.35
CA PHE A 368 -18.57 -7.16 -28.58
C PHE A 368 -19.51 -7.89 -27.61
N GLU A 369 -19.50 -9.22 -27.67
CA GLU A 369 -20.28 -10.11 -26.83
C GLU A 369 -19.37 -10.92 -25.91
N ASP A 370 -19.93 -11.38 -24.77
CA ASP A 370 -19.22 -12.25 -23.85
C ASP A 370 -18.93 -13.62 -24.47
N VAL A 371 -17.76 -14.18 -24.15
CA VAL A 371 -17.42 -15.57 -24.51
C VAL A 371 -17.92 -16.49 -23.40
N ILE A 372 -19.01 -17.20 -23.67
CA ILE A 372 -19.61 -18.17 -22.75
C ILE A 372 -19.50 -19.56 -23.38
N ILE A 373 -18.88 -20.49 -22.67
CA ILE A 373 -18.70 -21.87 -23.12
C ILE A 373 -19.50 -22.81 -22.21
N ASP A 374 -20.16 -23.78 -22.82
CA ASP A 374 -20.82 -24.89 -22.15
C ASP A 374 -19.75 -25.92 -21.74
N GLU A 375 -19.55 -26.15 -20.44
CA GLU A 375 -18.76 -27.24 -19.87
C GLU A 375 -19.69 -28.41 -19.49
N ASP A 376 -19.30 -29.62 -19.92
CA ASP A 376 -19.98 -30.90 -19.68
C ASP A 376 -19.63 -31.53 -18.31
#